data_AF-A0A9E7FF36-F1
#
_entry.id   AF-A0A9E7FF36-F1
#
_cell.length_a   1.000
_cell.length_b   1.000
_cell.length_c   1.000
_cell.angle_alpha   90.00
_cell.angle_beta   90.00
_cell.angle_gamma   90.00
#
_symmetry.space_group_name_H-M   'P 1'
#
loop_
_entity.id
_entity.type
_entity.pdbx_description
1 polymer ?
#
loop_
_entity_poly.entity_id
_entity_poly.type
_entity_poly.pdbx_seq_one_letter_code
_entity_poly.pdbx_strand_id
1 'polypeptide(L)'
;MDNQNLHAPSSPERGHARLVERSSRIKMAAEMGLARSSRDRHWSRALRRRLLLLRRGTASDGCGCQNEALTSSKVGGDLGEGANEDEAVEVEARVRALQRLVPGGEELGTERLFEETADYIEALQVQVSAMRALACLLDELRERRG
;
A
#
# COMPACT_ATOMS: atom_id res chain seq x y z
N MET A 1 -31.41 -48.37 -13.76
CA MET A 1 -32.06 -47.09 -13.43
C MET A 1 -31.06 -46.30 -12.62
N ASP A 2 -30.26 -45.51 -13.31
CA ASP A 2 -29.22 -44.67 -12.75
C ASP A 2 -29.85 -43.56 -11.92
N ASN A 3 -29.55 -43.51 -10.62
CA ASN A 3 -29.91 -42.38 -9.79
C ASN A 3 -28.63 -41.65 -9.36
N GLN A 4 -28.21 -40.72 -10.21
CA GLN A 4 -27.12 -39.78 -9.94
C GLN A 4 -27.60 -38.75 -8.92
N ASN A 5 -27.46 -39.06 -7.63
CA ASN A 5 -27.61 -38.06 -6.59
C ASN A 5 -26.27 -37.34 -6.39
N LEU A 6 -25.96 -36.40 -7.30
CA LEU A 6 -24.89 -35.43 -7.14
C LEU A 6 -25.31 -34.45 -6.04
N HIS A 7 -25.00 -34.80 -4.80
CA HIS A 7 -25.14 -33.89 -3.67
C HIS A 7 -24.11 -32.76 -3.83
N ALA A 8 -24.54 -31.63 -4.37
CA ALA A 8 -23.74 -30.42 -4.39
C ALA A 8 -23.41 -30.04 -2.93
N PRO A 9 -22.15 -29.76 -2.56
CA PRO A 9 -21.86 -29.32 -1.23
C PRO A 9 -22.44 -27.92 -1.04
N SER A 10 -23.43 -27.83 -0.14
CA SER A 10 -23.93 -26.61 0.46
C SER A 10 -22.82 -25.99 1.31
N SER A 11 -21.89 -25.29 0.66
CA SER A 11 -20.65 -24.85 1.31
C SER A 11 -20.71 -23.39 1.80
N PRO A 12 -20.50 -23.13 3.11
CA PRO A 12 -20.27 -21.78 3.64
C PRO A 12 -19.04 -21.10 3.00
N GLU A 13 -18.09 -21.88 2.47
CA GLU A 13 -16.96 -21.45 1.63
C GLU A 13 -17.35 -20.47 0.51
N ARG A 14 -18.52 -20.68 -0.11
CA ARG A 14 -19.02 -19.88 -1.23
C ARG A 14 -19.43 -18.46 -0.80
N GLY A 15 -19.85 -18.31 0.46
CA GLY A 15 -20.17 -17.01 1.07
C GLY A 15 -18.92 -16.22 1.42
N HIS A 16 -17.93 -16.87 2.05
CA HIS A 16 -16.65 -16.25 2.39
C HIS A 16 -15.89 -15.77 1.15
N ALA A 17 -15.79 -16.59 0.10
CA ALA A 17 -15.13 -16.21 -1.14
C ALA A 17 -15.79 -14.98 -1.80
N ARG A 18 -17.13 -14.91 -1.81
CA ARG A 18 -17.86 -13.74 -2.33
C ARG A 18 -17.63 -12.48 -1.50
N LEU A 19 -17.54 -12.61 -0.18
CA LEU A 19 -17.32 -11.47 0.71
C LEU A 19 -15.89 -10.93 0.57
N VAL A 20 -14.89 -11.81 0.49
CA VAL A 20 -13.49 -11.46 0.21
C VAL A 20 -13.37 -10.73 -1.13
N GLU A 21 -14.01 -11.25 -2.18
CA GLU A 21 -14.02 -10.62 -3.50
C GLU A 21 -14.63 -9.20 -3.47
N ARG A 22 -15.75 -9.03 -2.76
CA ARG A 22 -16.38 -7.71 -2.58
C ARG A 22 -15.46 -6.74 -1.83
N SER A 23 -14.85 -7.19 -0.73
CA SER A 23 -13.90 -6.39 0.05
C SER A 23 -12.67 -6.00 -0.76
N SER A 24 -12.14 -6.91 -1.57
CA SER A 24 -11.03 -6.64 -2.49
C SER A 24 -11.38 -5.53 -3.48
N ARG A 25 -12.57 -5.56 -4.09
CA ARG A 25 -13.04 -4.51 -5.00
C ARG A 25 -13.21 -3.16 -4.33
N ILE A 26 -13.79 -3.14 -3.13
CA ILE A 26 -13.96 -1.91 -2.35
C ILE A 26 -12.59 -1.32 -2.02
N LYS A 27 -11.65 -2.14 -1.55
CA LYS A 27 -10.27 -1.75 -1.26
C LYS A 27 -9.60 -1.16 -2.50
N MET A 28 -9.63 -1.89 -3.62
CA MET A 28 -9.07 -1.43 -4.89
C MET A 28 -9.66 -0.08 -5.34
N ALA A 29 -10.98 0.09 -5.24
CA ALA A 29 -11.64 1.34 -5.60
C ALA A 29 -11.21 2.50 -4.68
N ALA A 30 -11.08 2.24 -3.37
CA ALA A 30 -10.61 3.23 -2.41
C ALA A 30 -9.14 3.62 -2.68
N GLU A 31 -8.27 2.65 -2.92
CA GLU A 31 -6.85 2.88 -3.23
C GLU A 31 -6.66 3.60 -4.59
N MET A 32 -7.45 3.24 -5.60
CA MET A 32 -7.48 3.95 -6.89
C MET A 32 -8.01 5.38 -6.76
N GLY A 33 -9.03 5.58 -5.92
CA GLY A 33 -9.58 6.90 -5.61
C GLY A 33 -8.56 7.79 -4.90
N LEU A 34 -7.91 7.25 -3.87
CA LEU A 34 -6.84 7.90 -3.13
C LEU A 34 -5.72 8.35 -4.05
N ALA A 35 -5.24 7.44 -4.91
CA ALA A 35 -4.16 7.76 -5.81
C ALA A 35 -4.56 8.82 -6.85
N ARG A 36 -5.84 8.88 -7.27
CA ARG A 36 -6.32 9.91 -8.21
C ARG A 36 -6.51 11.29 -7.58
N SER A 37 -6.89 11.37 -6.31
CA SER A 37 -7.14 12.64 -5.63
C SER A 37 -5.85 13.33 -5.19
N SER A 38 -4.83 12.55 -4.85
CA SER A 38 -3.48 13.08 -4.62
C SER A 38 -2.88 13.61 -5.92
N ARG A 39 -2.35 14.84 -5.87
CA ARG A 39 -1.53 15.47 -6.93
C ARG A 39 -0.36 14.54 -7.32
N ASP A 40 0.46 14.90 -8.32
CA ASP A 40 1.57 14.08 -8.88
C ASP A 40 2.75 13.74 -7.92
N ARG A 41 2.44 13.54 -6.63
CA ARG A 41 3.27 12.98 -5.57
C ARG A 41 3.86 11.63 -5.97
N HIS A 42 4.99 11.27 -5.37
CA HIS A 42 5.68 10.02 -5.69
C HIS A 42 4.87 8.82 -5.26
N TRP A 43 4.36 8.85 -4.03
CA TRP A 43 3.59 7.72 -3.50
C TRP A 43 2.30 7.46 -4.30
N SER A 44 1.70 8.50 -4.88
CA SER A 44 0.48 8.34 -5.69
C SER A 44 0.78 7.60 -6.99
N ARG A 45 1.90 7.91 -7.64
CA ARG A 45 2.38 7.21 -8.85
C ARG A 45 2.78 5.77 -8.54
N ALA A 46 3.50 5.54 -7.45
CA ALA A 46 3.89 4.20 -7.02
C ALA A 46 2.67 3.34 -6.70
N LEU A 47 1.69 3.90 -5.98
CA LEU A 47 0.43 3.22 -5.67
C LEU A 47 -0.37 2.88 -6.94
N ARG A 48 -0.51 3.81 -7.90
CA ARG A 48 -1.16 3.54 -9.21
C ARG A 48 -0.48 2.39 -9.95
N ARG A 49 0.86 2.39 -10.02
CA ARG A 49 1.62 1.31 -10.68
C ARG A 49 1.35 -0.04 -10.03
N ARG A 50 1.43 -0.11 -8.69
CA ARG A 50 1.12 -1.33 -7.92
C ARG A 50 -0.29 -1.86 -8.22
N LEU A 51 -1.30 -0.98 -8.20
CA LEU A 51 -2.69 -1.38 -8.44
C LEU A 51 -2.92 -1.86 -9.88
N LEU A 52 -2.27 -1.25 -10.87
CA LEU A 52 -2.32 -1.71 -12.26
C LEU A 52 -1.69 -3.09 -12.45
N LEU A 53 -0.57 -3.38 -11.76
CA LEU A 53 0.06 -4.70 -11.76
C LEU A 53 -0.83 -5.76 -11.09
N LEU A 54 -1.42 -5.43 -9.94
CA LEU A 54 -2.37 -6.31 -9.26
C LEU A 54 -3.61 -6.61 -10.11
N ARG A 55 -4.10 -5.61 -10.87
CA ARG A 55 -5.22 -5.77 -11.80
C ARG A 55 -4.87 -6.61 -13.02
N ARG A 56 -3.62 -6.56 -13.49
CA ARG A 56 -3.19 -7.29 -14.69
C ARG A 56 -2.93 -8.77 -14.45
N GLY A 57 -2.58 -9.17 -13.23
CA GLY A 57 -2.42 -10.58 -12.85
C GLY A 57 -1.21 -11.25 -13.52
N THR A 58 -0.28 -11.72 -12.69
CA THR A 58 0.68 -12.81 -13.00
C THR A 58 1.30 -12.80 -14.40
N ALA A 59 2.11 -11.79 -14.70
CA ALA A 59 3.21 -11.95 -15.63
C ALA A 59 4.48 -11.57 -14.86
N SER A 60 5.30 -12.59 -14.60
CA SER A 60 6.71 -12.42 -14.29
C SER A 60 7.30 -11.46 -15.34
N ASP A 61 7.64 -10.25 -14.92
CA ASP A 61 8.82 -9.56 -15.46
C ASP A 61 9.14 -8.37 -14.55
N GLY A 62 10.29 -8.46 -13.90
CA GLY A 62 10.89 -7.36 -13.18
C GLY A 62 11.26 -6.24 -14.15
N CYS A 63 11.14 -5.00 -13.68
CA CYS A 63 11.82 -3.89 -14.31
C CYS A 63 12.72 -3.27 -13.25
N GLY A 64 13.98 -3.70 -13.27
CA GLY A 64 15.06 -3.00 -12.59
C GLY A 64 15.37 -1.72 -13.34
N CYS A 65 15.32 -0.60 -12.65
CA CYS A 65 15.94 0.64 -13.07
C CYS A 65 17.04 0.94 -12.06
N GLN A 66 18.26 0.53 -12.38
CA GLN A 66 19.46 1.02 -11.73
C GLN A 66 19.63 2.49 -12.14
N ASN A 67 19.98 3.34 -11.18
CA ASN A 67 20.68 4.59 -11.49
C ASN A 67 22.04 4.55 -10.79
N GLU A 68 23.04 4.16 -11.58
CA GLU A 68 24.44 4.47 -11.36
C GLU A 68 24.66 5.94 -11.75
N ALA A 69 24.88 6.80 -10.76
CA ALA A 69 25.69 8.02 -10.86
C ALA A 69 25.71 8.73 -9.49
N LEU A 70 26.79 9.30 -8.95
CA LEU A 70 28.22 9.39 -9.25
C LEU A 70 28.80 10.05 -7.98
N THR A 71 29.88 9.47 -7.45
CA THR A 71 31.03 10.11 -6.76
C THR A 71 30.77 11.25 -5.74
N SER A 72 31.22 11.04 -4.50
CA SER A 72 31.89 12.11 -3.76
C SER A 72 32.96 11.52 -2.84
N SER A 73 34.22 11.83 -3.15
CA SER A 73 35.36 11.57 -2.28
C SER A 73 35.18 12.25 -0.93
N LYS A 74 35.44 11.53 0.16
CA LYS A 74 36.08 12.15 1.33
C LYS A 74 36.92 11.14 2.13
N VAL A 75 38.21 11.45 2.15
CA VAL A 75 39.23 10.92 3.07
C VAL A 75 38.93 11.36 4.51
N GLY A 76 39.24 10.47 5.46
CA GLY A 76 39.88 10.82 6.73
C GLY A 76 38.97 10.88 7.95
N GLY A 77 39.32 10.08 8.98
CA GLY A 77 38.80 10.24 10.33
C GLY A 77 38.82 8.95 11.16
N ASP A 78 39.98 8.65 11.72
CA ASP A 78 40.19 7.68 12.80
C ASP A 78 39.53 8.16 14.12
N LEU A 79 39.26 7.19 15.01
CA LEU A 79 38.89 7.29 16.44
C LEU A 79 37.40 7.40 16.84
N GLY A 80 36.81 6.22 17.14
CA GLY A 80 36.10 5.89 18.39
C GLY A 80 34.73 6.52 18.70
N GLU A 81 33.69 5.70 18.91
CA GLU A 81 32.87 5.64 20.15
C GLU A 81 31.75 4.58 19.98
N GLY A 82 31.97 3.36 20.49
CA GLY A 82 31.09 2.19 20.30
C GLY A 82 29.72 2.23 20.99
N ALA A 83 29.17 3.41 21.26
CA ALA A 83 27.81 3.61 21.80
C ALA A 83 26.86 4.26 20.77
N ASN A 84 27.39 4.98 19.79
CA ASN A 84 26.59 5.65 18.74
C ASN A 84 26.29 4.76 17.54
N GLU A 85 27.04 3.66 17.37
CA GLU A 85 26.84 2.72 16.26
C GLU A 85 25.51 1.98 16.39
N ASP A 86 25.14 1.56 17.61
CA ASP A 86 23.88 0.87 17.88
C ASP A 86 22.66 1.77 17.62
N GLU A 87 22.73 3.05 18.03
CA GLU A 87 21.66 4.03 17.77
C GLU A 87 21.55 4.35 16.28
N ALA A 88 22.66 4.52 15.57
CA ALA A 88 22.66 4.73 14.13
C ALA A 88 22.05 3.52 13.38
N VAL A 89 22.40 2.31 13.77
CA VAL A 89 21.83 1.06 13.22
C VAL A 89 20.32 0.99 13.48
N GLU A 90 19.86 1.39 14.67
CA GLU A 90 18.43 1.43 14.99
C GLU A 90 17.67 2.47 14.14
N VAL A 91 18.23 3.67 13.98
CA VAL A 91 17.64 4.73 13.14
C VAL A 91 17.52 4.27 11.69
N GLU A 92 18.57 3.64 11.14
CA GLU A 92 18.52 3.08 9.79
C GLU A 92 17.48 1.98 9.63
N ALA A 93 17.30 1.13 10.64
CA ALA A 93 16.27 0.10 10.63
C ALA A 93 14.87 0.70 10.60
N ARG A 94 14.64 1.78 11.38
CA ARG A 94 13.36 2.53 11.38
C ARG A 94 13.11 3.23 10.05
N VAL A 95 14.13 3.82 9.44
CA VAL A 95 14.03 4.42 8.09
C VAL A 95 13.65 3.35 7.07
N ARG A 96 14.33 2.20 7.07
CA ARG A 96 14.00 1.07 6.18
C ARG A 96 12.57 0.56 6.37
N ALA A 97 12.10 0.49 7.62
CA ALA A 97 10.72 0.14 7.91
C ALA A 97 9.74 1.16 7.31
N LEU A 98 10.03 2.46 7.42
CA LEU A 98 9.20 3.52 6.86
C LEU A 98 9.18 3.49 5.33
N GLN A 99 10.33 3.25 4.67
CA GLN A 99 10.43 3.10 3.21
C GLN A 99 9.51 2.00 2.67
N ARG A 100 9.36 0.90 3.41
CA ARG A 100 8.45 -0.21 3.04
C ARG A 100 6.96 0.11 3.24
N LEU A 101 6.65 1.04 4.15
CA LEU A 101 5.27 1.45 4.43
C LEU A 101 4.76 2.46 3.41
N VAL A 102 5.61 3.39 2.99
CA VAL A 102 5.27 4.42 2.00
C VAL A 102 5.33 3.81 0.59
N PRO A 103 4.27 3.89 -0.23
CA PRO A 103 4.33 3.43 -1.61
C PRO A 103 5.48 4.10 -2.37
N GLY A 104 6.43 3.31 -2.90
CA GLY A 104 7.61 3.84 -3.59
C GLY A 104 8.68 4.44 -2.65
N GLY A 105 8.54 4.28 -1.33
CA GLY A 105 9.49 4.83 -0.35
C GLY A 105 10.89 4.23 -0.43
N GLU A 106 11.03 3.00 -0.93
CA GLU A 106 12.31 2.28 -1.10
C GLU A 106 13.27 3.00 -2.07
N GLU A 107 12.75 3.84 -2.97
CA GLU A 107 13.54 4.62 -3.93
C GLU A 107 13.85 6.04 -3.41
N LEU A 108 13.43 6.39 -2.18
CA LEU A 108 13.53 7.75 -1.63
C LEU A 108 14.67 7.89 -0.62
N GLY A 109 15.39 9.01 -0.72
CA GLY A 109 16.25 9.52 0.35
C GLY A 109 15.45 9.98 1.57
N THR A 110 16.11 10.10 2.72
CA THR A 110 15.48 10.34 4.04
C THR A 110 14.61 11.58 4.11
N GLU A 111 15.09 12.75 3.63
CA GLU A 111 14.32 14.00 3.67
C GLU A 111 13.00 13.87 2.90
N ARG A 112 13.08 13.42 1.65
CA ARG A 112 11.92 13.24 0.77
C ARG A 112 10.98 12.14 1.25
N LEU A 113 11.52 11.11 1.91
CA LEU A 113 10.72 10.05 2.53
C LEU A 113 9.80 10.63 3.61
N PHE A 114 10.29 11.53 4.47
CA PHE A 114 9.46 12.14 5.51
C PHE A 114 8.38 13.06 4.95
N GLU A 115 8.69 13.84 3.92
CA GLU A 115 7.69 14.66 3.21
C GLU A 115 6.57 13.80 2.61
N GLU A 116 6.93 12.78 1.82
CA GLU A 116 5.96 11.88 1.20
C GLU A 116 5.20 11.05 2.26
N THR A 117 5.82 10.76 3.41
CA THR A 117 5.15 10.11 4.56
C THR A 117 4.07 11.01 5.13
N ALA A 118 4.37 12.29 5.40
CA ALA A 118 3.39 13.22 5.96
C ALA A 118 2.19 13.39 5.03
N ASP A 119 2.46 13.56 3.73
CA ASP A 119 1.43 13.62 2.70
C ASP A 119 0.60 12.33 2.62
N TYR A 120 1.24 11.17 2.72
CA TYR A 120 0.55 9.89 2.65
C TYR A 120 -0.34 9.66 3.88
N ILE A 121 0.10 10.06 5.07
CA ILE A 121 -0.73 10.03 6.29
C ILE A 121 -1.98 10.90 6.11
N GLU A 122 -1.83 12.14 5.64
CA GLU A 122 -2.97 13.03 5.37
C GLU A 122 -3.94 12.38 4.38
N ALA A 123 -3.42 11.81 3.30
CA ALA A 123 -4.23 11.17 2.28
C ALA A 123 -5.01 9.95 2.85
N LEU A 124 -4.38 9.14 3.70
CA LEU A 124 -5.03 8.01 4.38
C LEU A 124 -6.15 8.49 5.33
N GLN A 125 -5.94 9.59 6.06
CA GLN A 125 -6.96 10.17 6.93
C GLN A 125 -8.20 10.61 6.12
N VAL A 126 -7.98 11.25 4.96
CA VAL A 126 -9.06 11.65 4.06
C VAL A 126 -9.78 10.42 3.50
N GLN A 127 -9.05 9.37 3.09
CA GLN A 127 -9.65 8.12 2.60
C GLN A 127 -10.57 7.49 3.65
N VAL A 128 -10.09 7.33 4.90
CA VAL A 128 -10.86 6.73 5.99
C VAL A 128 -12.10 7.57 6.30
N SER A 129 -11.96 8.90 6.33
CA SER A 129 -13.08 9.81 6.56
C SER A 129 -14.14 9.69 5.48
N ALA A 130 -13.75 9.64 4.21
CA ALA A 130 -14.67 9.45 3.09
C ALA A 130 -15.39 8.09 3.15
N MET A 131 -14.67 7.01 3.48
CA MET A 131 -15.26 5.68 3.63
C MET A 131 -16.28 5.61 4.77
N ARG A 132 -16.01 6.29 5.89
CA ARG A 132 -16.96 6.41 7.01
C ARG A 132 -18.22 7.15 6.58
N ALA A 133 -18.09 8.30 5.90
CA ALA A 133 -19.23 9.05 5.41
C ALA A 133 -20.11 8.23 4.44
N LEU A 134 -19.48 7.48 3.52
CA LEU A 134 -20.19 6.57 2.62
C LEU A 134 -20.89 5.44 3.38
N ALA A 135 -20.27 4.87 4.41
CA ALA A 135 -20.89 3.83 5.23
C ALA A 135 -22.14 4.37 5.94
N CYS A 136 -22.05 5.54 6.60
CA CYS A 136 -23.19 6.18 7.25
C CYS A 136 -24.34 6.44 6.27
N LEU A 137 -24.04 7.02 5.10
CA LEU A 137 -25.05 7.27 4.06
C LEU A 137 -25.74 5.98 3.59
N LEU A 138 -24.98 4.90 3.42
CA LEU A 138 -25.53 3.61 3.00
C LEU A 138 -26.42 2.98 4.08
N ASP A 139 -26.11 3.19 5.35
CA ASP A 139 -26.94 2.72 6.46
C ASP A 139 -28.26 3.52 6.56
N GLU A 140 -28.20 4.85 6.45
CA GLU A 140 -29.40 5.70 6.37
C GLU A 140 -30.32 5.31 5.19
N LEU A 141 -29.73 5.03 4.02
CA LEU A 141 -30.48 4.59 2.84
C LEU A 141 -31.08 3.18 3.00
N ARG A 142 -30.57 2.35 3.90
CA ARG A 142 -31.18 1.04 4.22
C ARG A 142 -32.36 1.23 5.15
N GLU A 143 -32.22 2.06 6.17
CA GLU A 143 -33.30 2.38 7.11
C GLU A 143 -34.49 3.07 6.43
N ARG A 144 -34.23 3.95 5.45
CA ARG A 144 -35.30 4.59 4.66
C ARG A 144 -36.04 3.67 3.68
N ARG A 145 -35.51 2.47 3.41
CA ARG A 145 -36.08 1.52 2.44
C ARG A 145 -36.70 0.27 3.10
N GLY A 146 -36.53 0.10 4.41
CA GLY A 146 -37.23 -0.90 5.22
C GLY A 146 -38.51 -0.31 5.80
#